data_AF-A0A7R9MFA5-F1
#
_entry.id   AF-A0A7R9MFA5-F1
#
_cell.length_a   1.000
_cell.length_b   1.000
_cell.length_c   1.000
_cell.angle_alpha   90.00
_cell.angle_beta   90.00
_cell.angle_gamma   90.00
#
_symmetry.space_group_name_H-M   'P 1'
#
loop_
_entity.id
_entity.type
_entity.pdbx_description
1 polymer ?
#
loop_
_entity_poly.entity_id
_entity_poly.type
_entity_poly.pdbx_seq_one_letter_code
_entity_poly.pdbx_strand_id
1 'polypeptide(L)'
;MCRNIFVIQQSLTTITMSREVALDYARQYYELFYHTIDEILTTIVEKGSQFQLTEYMTAITLLHRSGPTGGGQQSLDASLKRLTEILNEVACNIMIDPKVTICKLVTTQCLYRGQCGIFNATNPTPMQFPIPCVVDGKVVDGKPKPLNETNSDVLRQIVPELFKGDKPVFCCDDDQASLLMSGQIEKAAFTRRCPSCYVNFAKILIHMSCHPNHREFLKVTATATAETDPKKQMLTELSYYMSRTYVDNAYNSCVSVQAPSFGSTVIKPLCGNYGAEHCSPDRWVESIGTKNPSPFQINFHITTDETIDGHKPMNQTPWSCKAAPTGYSNQPCSCADCPAVCPFQKHSYPEPDIEWTCQNIFAIPLNTQRTLDSFNLSMNLVSDSMPLFARFSENTDKSVVGNHLM
;
A
#
# COMPACT_ATOMS: atom_id res chain seq x y z
N MET A 1 -43.88 9.42 14.61
CA MET A 1 -42.47 9.45 15.08
C MET A 1 -41.84 10.84 15.01
N CYS A 2 -41.88 11.55 13.87
CA CYS A 2 -41.21 12.85 13.71
C CYS A 2 -41.60 13.92 14.75
N ARG A 3 -42.87 13.98 15.18
CA ARG A 3 -43.31 14.88 16.25
C ARG A 3 -42.64 14.59 17.59
N ASN A 4 -42.42 13.31 17.92
CA ASN A 4 -41.73 12.92 19.15
C ASN A 4 -40.24 13.27 19.07
N ILE A 5 -39.61 13.05 17.91
CA ILE A 5 -38.21 13.44 17.66
C ILE A 5 -38.04 14.96 17.81
N PHE A 6 -38.98 15.75 17.29
CA PHE A 6 -38.96 17.20 17.45
C PHE A 6 -39.10 17.63 18.91
N VAL A 7 -39.99 17.00 19.68
CA VAL A 7 -40.15 17.29 21.13
C VAL A 7 -38.89 16.91 21.92
N ILE A 8 -38.26 15.78 21.58
CA ILE A 8 -36.98 15.36 22.17
C ILE A 8 -35.88 16.36 21.82
N GLN A 9 -35.79 16.79 20.56
CA GLN A 9 -34.83 17.79 20.09
C GLN A 9 -34.98 19.11 20.87
N GLN A 10 -36.21 19.58 21.04
CA GLN A 10 -36.48 20.81 21.79
C GLN A 10 -36.07 20.68 23.27
N SER A 11 -36.36 19.52 23.87
CA SER A 11 -36.05 19.25 25.28
C SER A 11 -34.53 19.17 25.50
N LEU A 12 -33.82 18.43 24.64
CA LEU A 12 -32.36 18.31 24.72
C LEU A 12 -31.67 19.64 24.45
N THR A 13 -32.08 20.38 23.41
CA THR A 13 -31.52 21.71 23.10
C THR A 13 -31.70 22.68 24.27
N THR A 14 -32.81 22.58 25.01
CA THR A 14 -33.06 23.41 26.21
C THR A 14 -32.10 23.07 27.35
N ILE A 15 -31.69 21.80 27.47
CA ILE A 15 -30.80 21.32 28.55
C ILE A 15 -29.33 21.55 28.19
N THR A 16 -28.93 21.21 26.96
CA THR A 16 -27.52 21.20 26.53
C THR A 16 -27.08 22.52 25.91
N MET A 17 -28.02 23.44 25.60
CA MET A 17 -27.80 24.66 24.81
C MET A 17 -27.18 24.37 23.42
N SER A 18 -27.26 23.13 22.95
CA SER A 18 -26.71 22.66 21.68
C SER A 18 -27.74 21.82 20.94
N ARG A 19 -27.75 21.94 19.60
CA ARG A 19 -28.68 21.22 18.74
C ARG A 19 -28.07 19.91 18.29
N GLU A 20 -28.79 18.80 18.47
CA GLU A 20 -28.25 17.47 18.20
C GLU A 20 -28.47 17.06 16.72
N VAL A 21 -27.37 16.92 15.98
CA VAL A 21 -27.41 16.65 14.52
C VAL A 21 -27.99 15.26 14.22
N ALA A 22 -27.74 14.28 15.09
CA ALA A 22 -28.26 12.91 14.92
C ALA A 22 -29.79 12.86 14.96
N LEU A 23 -30.44 13.73 15.73
CA LEU A 23 -31.90 13.81 15.81
C LEU A 23 -32.51 14.52 14.60
N ASP A 24 -31.81 15.49 14.02
CA ASP A 24 -32.21 16.08 12.74
C ASP A 24 -32.08 15.06 11.59
N TYR A 25 -30.99 14.27 11.58
CA TYR A 25 -30.80 13.17 10.64
C TYR A 25 -31.88 12.10 10.77
N ALA A 26 -32.17 11.67 12.01
CA ALA A 26 -33.24 10.71 12.27
C ALA A 26 -34.61 11.26 11.84
N ARG A 27 -34.90 12.53 12.11
CA ARG A 27 -36.16 13.18 11.70
C ARG A 27 -36.32 13.13 10.18
N GLN A 28 -35.29 13.51 9.41
CA GLN A 28 -35.31 13.48 7.95
C GLN A 28 -35.48 12.05 7.42
N TYR A 29 -34.81 11.07 8.03
CA TYR A 29 -34.99 9.66 7.65
C TYR A 29 -36.43 9.19 7.88
N TYR A 30 -37.03 9.54 9.03
CA TYR A 30 -38.42 9.18 9.30
C TYR A 30 -39.43 9.95 8.44
N GLU A 31 -39.07 11.12 7.92
CA GLU A 31 -39.89 11.86 6.97
C GLU A 31 -40.04 11.13 5.63
N LEU A 32 -39.07 10.27 5.24
CA LEU A 32 -39.18 9.41 4.06
C LEU A 32 -40.42 8.51 4.10
N PHE A 33 -40.87 8.07 5.28
CA PHE A 33 -42.01 7.17 5.40
C PHE A 33 -43.37 7.86 5.20
N TYR A 34 -43.40 9.18 5.04
CA TYR A 34 -44.62 9.89 4.61
C TYR A 34 -44.76 9.95 3.09
N HIS A 35 -43.72 9.53 2.35
CA HIS A 35 -43.71 9.51 0.90
C HIS A 35 -43.98 8.13 0.35
N THR A 36 -44.50 8.08 -0.87
CA THR A 36 -44.59 6.82 -1.62
C THR A 36 -43.21 6.42 -2.14
N ILE A 37 -43.04 5.12 -2.46
CA ILE A 37 -41.77 4.62 -3.01
C ILE A 37 -41.37 5.42 -4.27
N ASP A 38 -42.32 5.72 -5.16
CA ASP A 38 -42.05 6.50 -6.38
C ASP A 38 -41.68 7.97 -6.09
N GLU A 39 -42.31 8.60 -5.10
CA GLU A 39 -41.93 9.95 -4.66
C GLU A 39 -40.51 10.00 -4.08
N ILE A 40 -40.14 8.99 -3.30
CA ILE A 40 -38.78 8.86 -2.76
C ILE A 40 -37.77 8.75 -3.91
N LEU A 41 -38.03 7.85 -4.87
CA LEU A 41 -37.16 7.65 -6.04
C LEU A 41 -37.04 8.92 -6.88
N THR A 42 -38.15 9.64 -7.09
CA THR A 42 -38.16 10.90 -7.86
C THR A 42 -37.40 12.00 -7.12
N THR A 43 -37.56 12.10 -5.80
CA THR A 43 -36.84 13.07 -4.97
C THR A 43 -35.33 12.82 -5.00
N ILE A 44 -34.89 11.56 -5.02
CA ILE A 44 -33.47 11.20 -5.16
C ILE A 44 -32.94 11.66 -6.53
N VAL A 45 -33.72 11.50 -7.61
CA VAL A 45 -33.33 11.94 -8.96
C VAL A 45 -33.20 13.47 -9.03
N GLU A 46 -34.13 14.21 -8.42
CA GLU A 46 -34.17 15.67 -8.51
C GLU A 46 -33.20 16.39 -7.55
N LYS A 47 -33.05 15.87 -6.32
CA LYS A 47 -32.31 16.55 -5.23
C LYS A 47 -31.05 15.83 -4.79
N GLY A 48 -30.79 14.63 -5.31
CA GLY A 48 -29.67 13.78 -4.91
C GLY A 48 -29.95 12.93 -3.65
N SER A 49 -29.05 12.00 -3.37
CA SER A 49 -29.14 11.09 -2.22
C SER A 49 -28.75 11.79 -0.92
N GLN A 50 -29.61 11.71 0.11
CA GLN A 50 -29.36 12.24 1.45
C GLN A 50 -28.94 11.16 2.46
N PHE A 51 -29.22 9.89 2.13
CA PHE A 51 -28.95 8.71 2.94
C PHE A 51 -28.13 7.68 2.16
N GLN A 52 -27.55 6.71 2.86
CA GLN A 52 -26.86 5.59 2.24
C GLN A 52 -27.84 4.65 1.52
N LEU A 53 -27.35 3.89 0.54
CA LEU A 53 -28.15 2.93 -0.21
C LEU A 53 -28.88 1.93 0.70
N THR A 54 -28.18 1.40 1.70
CA THR A 54 -28.73 0.44 2.67
C THR A 54 -29.92 1.01 3.46
N GLU A 55 -29.86 2.30 3.79
CA GLU A 55 -30.91 3.00 4.52
C GLU A 55 -32.15 3.20 3.65
N TYR A 56 -31.97 3.55 2.36
CA TYR A 56 -33.06 3.60 1.39
C TYR A 56 -33.65 2.22 1.09
N MET A 57 -32.81 1.18 0.95
CA MET A 57 -33.28 -0.19 0.76
C MET A 57 -34.15 -0.64 1.95
N THR A 58 -33.72 -0.31 3.16
CA THR A 58 -34.48 -0.61 4.39
C THR A 58 -35.81 0.14 4.41
N ALA A 59 -35.81 1.44 4.10
CA ALA A 59 -37.02 2.26 4.04
C ALA A 59 -38.01 1.76 2.99
N ILE A 60 -37.56 1.47 1.76
CA ILE A 60 -38.41 0.93 0.68
C ILE A 60 -38.97 -0.45 1.05
N THR A 61 -38.14 -1.32 1.64
CA THR A 61 -38.59 -2.66 2.07
C THR A 61 -39.67 -2.56 3.14
N LEU A 62 -39.51 -1.66 4.11
CA LEU A 62 -40.49 -1.41 5.16
C LEU A 62 -41.79 -0.81 4.59
N LEU A 63 -41.68 0.19 3.71
CA LEU A 63 -42.82 0.82 3.04
C LEU A 63 -43.63 -0.21 2.22
N HIS A 64 -42.94 -1.03 1.45
CA HIS A 64 -43.56 -2.11 0.68
C HIS A 64 -44.28 -3.14 1.56
N ARG A 65 -43.69 -3.51 2.70
CA ARG A 65 -44.33 -4.41 3.69
C ARG A 65 -45.54 -3.78 4.38
N SER A 66 -45.55 -2.47 4.53
CA SER A 66 -46.64 -1.73 5.21
C SER A 66 -47.80 -1.33 4.28
N GLY A 67 -47.66 -1.51 2.96
CA GLY A 67 -48.66 -1.13 1.97
C GLY A 67 -49.96 -1.96 2.03
N PRO A 68 -51.10 -1.40 1.60
CA PRO A 68 -52.44 -1.99 1.74
C PRO A 68 -52.66 -3.29 0.94
N THR A 69 -51.77 -3.59 0.01
CA THR A 69 -51.66 -4.89 -0.67
C THR A 69 -50.18 -5.24 -0.63
N GLY A 70 -49.77 -6.21 0.19
CA GLY A 70 -48.38 -6.68 0.21
C GLY A 70 -47.97 -7.03 -1.21
N GLY A 71 -47.21 -6.13 -1.85
CA GLY A 71 -46.91 -6.24 -3.27
C GLY A 71 -46.23 -7.55 -3.55
N GLY A 72 -46.45 -8.13 -4.73
CA GLY A 72 -45.69 -9.29 -5.15
C GLY A 72 -44.19 -8.98 -5.03
N GLN A 73 -43.39 -9.97 -4.62
CA GLN A 73 -41.93 -9.82 -4.47
C GLN A 73 -41.28 -9.13 -5.70
N GLN A 74 -41.82 -9.37 -6.90
CA GLN A 74 -41.43 -8.71 -8.14
C GLN A 74 -41.54 -7.17 -8.13
N SER A 75 -42.54 -6.60 -7.46
CA SER A 75 -42.71 -5.15 -7.36
C SER A 75 -41.65 -4.52 -6.45
N LEU A 76 -41.34 -5.16 -5.33
CA LEU A 76 -40.25 -4.75 -4.45
C LEU A 76 -38.91 -4.84 -5.18
N ASP A 77 -38.67 -5.94 -5.88
CA ASP A 77 -37.44 -6.16 -6.64
C ASP A 77 -37.29 -5.09 -7.75
N ALA A 78 -38.39 -4.71 -8.42
CA ALA A 78 -38.39 -3.62 -9.41
C ALA A 78 -38.06 -2.26 -8.78
N SER A 79 -38.65 -1.93 -7.63
CA SER A 79 -38.37 -0.67 -6.91
C SER A 79 -36.95 -0.62 -6.37
N LEU A 80 -36.42 -1.72 -5.81
CA LEU A 80 -35.04 -1.81 -5.34
C LEU A 80 -34.04 -1.78 -6.49
N LYS A 81 -34.38 -2.41 -7.63
CA LYS A 81 -33.60 -2.32 -8.85
C LYS A 81 -33.54 -0.88 -9.34
N ARG A 82 -34.69 -0.18 -9.42
CA ARG A 82 -34.75 1.24 -9.82
C ARG A 82 -34.02 2.15 -8.83
N LEU A 83 -34.12 1.91 -7.52
CA LEU A 83 -33.34 2.59 -6.49
C LEU A 83 -31.83 2.41 -6.74
N THR A 84 -31.41 1.18 -7.03
CA THR A 84 -30.01 0.85 -7.30
C THR A 84 -29.56 1.41 -8.65
N GLU A 85 -30.42 1.48 -9.67
CA GLU A 85 -30.14 2.15 -10.93
C GLU A 85 -29.93 3.65 -10.70
N ILE A 86 -30.82 4.30 -9.95
CA ILE A 86 -30.76 5.72 -9.61
C ILE A 86 -29.54 6.04 -8.74
N LEU A 87 -29.24 5.21 -7.73
CA LEU A 87 -28.16 5.47 -6.77
C LEU A 87 -26.80 4.90 -7.18
N ASN A 88 -26.75 3.89 -8.06
CA ASN A 88 -25.50 3.20 -8.39
C ASN A 88 -25.19 2.98 -9.87
N GLU A 89 -26.12 3.00 -10.84
CA GLU A 89 -25.92 2.50 -12.22
C GLU A 89 -24.78 1.46 -12.39
N VAL A 90 -25.13 0.18 -12.18
CA VAL A 90 -24.18 -0.91 -12.42
C VAL A 90 -24.86 -2.07 -13.12
N ALA A 91 -24.22 -2.49 -14.21
CA ALA A 91 -24.28 -3.84 -14.75
C ALA A 91 -24.19 -4.90 -13.63
N CYS A 92 -25.32 -5.51 -13.31
CA CYS A 92 -25.37 -6.77 -12.58
C CYS A 92 -25.36 -7.91 -13.61
N ASN A 93 -24.17 -8.38 -14.01
CA ASN A 93 -24.03 -9.56 -14.86
C ASN A 93 -23.25 -10.65 -14.13
N ILE A 94 -23.76 -11.17 -13.02
CA ILE A 94 -23.49 -12.56 -12.62
C ILE A 94 -24.74 -13.13 -11.92
N MET A 95 -25.43 -14.05 -12.58
CA MET A 95 -26.39 -14.96 -11.95
C MET A 95 -25.60 -16.09 -11.29
N ILE A 96 -25.65 -16.22 -9.95
CA ILE A 96 -25.06 -17.38 -9.25
C ILE A 96 -26.15 -18.29 -8.64
N ASP A 97 -27.39 -17.82 -8.40
CA ASP A 97 -28.49 -18.67 -7.93
C ASP A 97 -29.87 -18.00 -8.20
N PRO A 98 -30.93 -18.73 -8.61
CA PRO A 98 -32.28 -18.19 -8.80
C PRO A 98 -32.98 -17.65 -7.52
N LYS A 99 -32.38 -17.76 -6.33
CA LYS A 99 -33.02 -17.28 -5.07
C LYS A 99 -32.23 -16.24 -4.28
N VAL A 100 -31.02 -15.87 -4.70
CA VAL A 100 -30.17 -14.93 -3.94
C VAL A 100 -29.45 -13.97 -4.89
N THR A 101 -29.97 -12.76 -5.01
CA THR A 101 -29.30 -11.64 -5.70
C THR A 101 -28.44 -10.89 -4.69
N ILE A 102 -27.13 -11.15 -4.65
CA ILE A 102 -26.18 -10.30 -3.92
C ILE A 102 -25.68 -9.23 -4.88
N CYS A 103 -26.30 -8.05 -4.85
CA CYS A 103 -25.74 -6.86 -5.49
C CYS A 103 -24.50 -6.42 -4.70
N LYS A 104 -23.29 -6.71 -5.21
CA LYS A 104 -22.09 -6.03 -4.72
C LYS A 104 -22.19 -4.55 -5.09
N LEU A 105 -22.11 -3.67 -4.09
CA LEU A 105 -21.85 -2.24 -4.28
C LEU A 105 -20.69 -2.09 -5.24
N VAL A 106 -20.90 -1.30 -6.28
CA VAL A 106 -19.87 -1.10 -7.28
C VAL A 106 -18.95 -0.01 -6.83
N THR A 107 -17.80 -0.50 -6.45
CA THR A 107 -16.63 0.27 -6.10
C THR A 107 -15.91 0.82 -7.34
N THR A 108 -16.36 0.51 -8.57
CA THR A 108 -15.74 0.94 -9.83
C THR A 108 -16.10 2.39 -10.18
N GLN A 109 -15.85 3.32 -9.27
CA GLN A 109 -15.96 4.76 -9.53
C GLN A 109 -14.63 5.45 -9.24
N CYS A 110 -14.25 6.31 -10.17
CA CYS A 110 -13.07 7.16 -10.10
C CYS A 110 -13.36 8.40 -9.25
N LEU A 111 -12.40 8.78 -8.42
CA LEU A 111 -12.48 9.99 -7.60
C LEU A 111 -11.99 11.24 -8.35
N TYR A 112 -11.04 11.06 -9.25
CA TYR A 112 -10.43 12.14 -10.02
C TYR A 112 -9.96 11.62 -11.38
N ARG A 113 -9.90 12.50 -12.38
CA ARG A 113 -9.45 12.23 -13.76
C ARG A 113 -9.15 13.55 -14.47
N GLY A 114 -8.27 13.56 -15.47
CA GLY A 114 -7.90 14.79 -16.18
C GLY A 114 -6.97 15.70 -15.38
N GLN A 115 -6.77 16.91 -15.90
CA GLN A 115 -5.91 17.93 -15.32
C GLN A 115 -6.69 19.24 -15.13
N CYS A 116 -6.63 19.80 -13.93
CA CYS A 116 -7.35 21.03 -13.54
C CYS A 116 -6.46 22.11 -12.91
N GLY A 117 -5.21 21.79 -12.58
CA GLY A 117 -4.26 22.75 -12.04
C GLY A 117 -2.83 22.35 -12.33
N ILE A 118 -1.90 23.23 -11.95
CA ILE A 118 -0.46 22.97 -12.02
C ILE A 118 0.15 23.35 -10.68
N PHE A 119 0.84 22.41 -10.05
CA PHE A 119 1.68 22.68 -8.89
C PHE A 119 3.10 22.99 -9.35
N ASN A 120 3.64 24.13 -8.91
CA ASN A 120 5.03 24.49 -9.14
C ASN A 120 5.86 24.11 -7.90
N ALA A 121 6.65 23.03 -8.00
CA ALA A 121 7.56 22.66 -6.93
C ALA A 121 8.70 23.69 -6.83
N THR A 122 8.96 24.17 -5.60
CA THR A 122 9.88 25.29 -5.37
C THR A 122 11.33 24.87 -5.12
N ASN A 123 11.61 23.60 -4.82
CA ASN A 123 12.95 23.05 -4.58
C ASN A 123 13.00 21.54 -4.92
N PRO A 124 14.12 20.97 -5.42
CA PRO A 124 15.39 21.58 -5.79
C PRO A 124 15.47 22.08 -7.26
N THR A 125 14.50 21.71 -8.10
CA THR A 125 14.36 22.22 -9.47
C THR A 125 12.91 22.64 -9.72
N PRO A 126 12.66 23.80 -10.34
CA PRO A 126 11.31 24.20 -10.73
C PRO A 126 10.72 23.13 -11.66
N MET A 127 9.74 22.40 -11.15
CA MET A 127 9.08 21.35 -11.91
C MET A 127 7.57 21.47 -11.73
N GLN A 128 6.87 21.38 -12.85
CA GLN A 128 5.43 21.53 -12.91
C GLN A 128 4.78 20.16 -12.83
N PHE A 129 3.86 20.00 -11.88
CA PHE A 129 3.09 18.78 -11.73
C PHE A 129 1.61 19.07 -11.98
N PRO A 130 0.96 18.33 -12.89
CA PRO A 130 -0.46 18.49 -13.12
C PRO A 130 -1.23 18.04 -11.86
N ILE A 131 -2.19 18.85 -11.44
CA ILE A 131 -3.15 18.52 -10.38
C ILE A 131 -4.41 17.99 -11.06
N PRO A 132 -4.93 16.82 -10.66
CA PRO A 132 -6.07 16.22 -11.32
C PRO A 132 -7.39 16.92 -10.97
N CYS A 133 -8.38 16.81 -11.87
CA CYS A 133 -9.74 17.23 -11.59
C CYS A 133 -10.46 16.19 -10.74
N VAL A 134 -11.18 16.61 -9.71
CA VAL A 134 -12.13 15.75 -9.00
C VAL A 134 -13.32 15.48 -9.89
N VAL A 135 -13.84 14.26 -9.83
CA VAL A 135 -15.08 13.90 -10.53
C VAL A 135 -16.26 14.31 -9.65
N ASP A 136 -17.08 15.24 -10.14
CA ASP A 136 -18.21 15.86 -9.42
C ASP A 136 -19.43 14.93 -9.23
N GLY A 137 -19.21 13.63 -9.05
CA GLY A 137 -20.28 12.65 -8.77
C GLY A 137 -21.22 12.37 -9.95
N LYS A 138 -21.06 13.02 -11.10
CA LYS A 138 -21.74 12.62 -12.34
C LYS A 138 -21.22 11.26 -12.78
N VAL A 139 -22.10 10.27 -12.74
CA VAL A 139 -21.78 8.85 -12.92
C VAL A 139 -21.08 8.55 -14.25
N VAL A 140 -21.38 9.30 -15.31
CA VAL A 140 -20.75 9.12 -16.64
C VAL A 140 -19.26 9.49 -16.63
N ASP A 141 -18.88 10.54 -15.90
CA ASP A 141 -17.50 11.01 -15.84
C ASP A 141 -16.66 10.26 -14.79
N GLY A 142 -17.33 9.56 -13.87
CA GLY A 142 -16.71 8.73 -12.84
C GLY A 142 -16.49 7.26 -13.21
N LYS A 143 -16.94 6.79 -14.36
CA LYS A 143 -16.69 5.40 -14.80
C LYS A 143 -15.24 5.25 -15.27
N PRO A 144 -14.53 4.17 -14.87
CA PRO A 144 -13.24 3.82 -15.44
C PRO A 144 -13.33 3.66 -16.97
N LYS A 145 -12.30 4.10 -17.69
CA LYS A 145 -12.26 4.08 -19.16
C LYS A 145 -10.99 3.35 -19.64
N PRO A 146 -11.00 2.71 -20.81
CA PRO A 146 -9.79 2.12 -21.37
C PRO A 146 -8.74 3.19 -21.66
N LEU A 147 -7.47 2.79 -21.61
CA LEU A 147 -6.31 3.57 -22.05
C LEU A 147 -5.94 3.18 -23.48
N ASN A 148 -5.07 3.97 -24.11
CA ASN A 148 -4.43 3.59 -25.36
C ASN A 148 -3.51 2.36 -25.18
N GLU A 149 -3.19 1.69 -26.29
CA GLU A 149 -2.39 0.45 -26.27
C GLU A 149 -0.99 0.67 -25.67
N THR A 150 -0.29 1.75 -26.05
CA THR A 150 1.06 2.06 -25.57
C THR A 150 1.15 2.20 -24.05
N ASN A 151 0.27 2.99 -23.44
CA ASN A 151 0.22 3.18 -21.98
C ASN A 151 -0.21 1.89 -21.28
N SER A 152 -1.14 1.16 -21.90
CA SER A 152 -1.61 -0.14 -21.40
C SER A 152 -0.46 -1.15 -21.32
N ASP A 153 0.42 -1.22 -22.31
CA ASP A 153 1.52 -2.18 -22.33
C ASP A 153 2.58 -1.90 -21.26
N VAL A 154 2.90 -0.63 -21.03
CA VAL A 154 3.84 -0.22 -19.97
C VAL A 154 3.26 -0.55 -18.59
N LEU A 155 1.99 -0.22 -18.34
CA LEU A 155 1.33 -0.54 -17.08
C LEU A 155 1.21 -2.05 -16.86
N ARG A 156 0.96 -2.84 -17.91
CA ARG A 156 0.83 -4.29 -17.83
C ARG A 156 2.08 -4.98 -17.27
N GLN A 157 3.26 -4.44 -17.53
CA GLN A 157 4.52 -4.99 -17.01
C GLN A 157 4.65 -4.81 -15.49
N ILE A 158 4.08 -3.75 -14.94
CA ILE A 158 4.24 -3.38 -13.52
C ILE A 158 3.05 -3.85 -12.67
N VAL A 159 1.84 -3.69 -13.21
CA VAL A 159 0.56 -3.99 -12.54
C VAL A 159 -0.33 -4.92 -13.39
N PRO A 160 0.13 -6.14 -13.72
CA PRO A 160 -0.64 -7.09 -14.51
C PRO A 160 -2.01 -7.41 -13.88
N GLU A 161 -2.15 -7.28 -12.56
CA GLU A 161 -3.39 -7.50 -11.82
C GLU A 161 -4.56 -6.57 -12.22
N LEU A 162 -4.27 -5.42 -12.85
CA LEU A 162 -5.30 -4.48 -13.34
C LEU A 162 -5.86 -4.88 -14.71
N PHE A 163 -5.20 -5.79 -15.41
CA PHE A 163 -5.57 -6.20 -16.76
C PHE A 163 -6.53 -7.40 -16.76
N LYS A 164 -7.72 -7.20 -16.19
CA LYS A 164 -8.78 -8.22 -16.13
C LYS A 164 -9.82 -8.01 -17.25
N GLY A 165 -10.18 -9.10 -17.93
CA GLY A 165 -11.15 -9.09 -19.03
C GLY A 165 -10.59 -8.62 -20.37
N ASP A 166 -11.41 -8.69 -21.42
CA ASP A 166 -10.99 -8.39 -22.81
C ASP A 166 -10.66 -6.91 -23.03
N LYS A 167 -11.25 -6.02 -22.22
CA LYS A 167 -11.07 -4.56 -22.29
C LYS A 167 -10.82 -4.01 -20.89
N PRO A 168 -9.55 -3.92 -20.44
CA PRO A 168 -9.22 -3.37 -19.13
C PRO A 168 -9.57 -1.87 -19.08
N VAL A 169 -10.03 -1.43 -17.92
CA VAL A 169 -10.48 -0.06 -17.67
C VAL A 169 -9.76 0.55 -16.48
N PHE A 170 -9.50 1.85 -16.54
CA PHE A 170 -8.66 2.58 -15.60
C PHE A 170 -9.28 3.92 -15.24
N CYS A 171 -8.96 4.40 -14.04
CA CYS A 171 -9.44 5.71 -13.61
C CYS A 171 -8.62 6.89 -14.13
N CYS A 172 -7.36 6.66 -14.48
CA CYS A 172 -6.54 7.65 -15.16
C CYS A 172 -6.88 7.73 -16.66
N ASP A 173 -6.56 8.87 -17.27
CA ASP A 173 -6.46 9.02 -18.72
C ASP A 173 -5.03 8.83 -19.24
N ASP A 174 -4.86 8.89 -20.55
CA ASP A 174 -3.59 8.64 -21.23
C ASP A 174 -2.49 9.64 -20.85
N ASP A 175 -2.85 10.89 -20.62
CA ASP A 175 -1.92 11.93 -20.21
C ASP A 175 -1.46 11.65 -18.78
N GLN A 176 -2.39 11.39 -17.85
CA GLN A 176 -2.08 11.03 -16.48
C GLN A 176 -1.20 9.77 -16.40
N ALA A 177 -1.51 8.73 -17.18
CA ALA A 177 -0.72 7.50 -17.22
C ALA A 177 0.70 7.76 -17.73
N SER A 178 0.84 8.53 -18.82
CA SER A 178 2.14 8.91 -19.37
C SER A 178 2.97 9.74 -18.40
N LEU A 179 2.37 10.76 -17.78
CA LEU A 179 3.00 11.64 -16.77
C LEU A 179 3.40 10.90 -15.50
N LEU A 180 2.57 9.94 -15.07
CA LEU A 180 2.88 9.09 -13.93
C LEU A 180 4.16 8.27 -14.19
N MET A 181 4.25 7.63 -15.36
CA MET A 181 5.39 6.78 -15.74
C MET A 181 6.66 7.58 -16.02
N SER A 182 6.56 8.63 -16.85
CA SER A 182 7.70 9.43 -17.33
C SER A 182 8.11 10.55 -16.37
N GLY A 183 7.26 10.91 -15.41
CA GLY A 183 7.50 11.99 -14.44
C GLY A 183 7.70 11.45 -13.03
N GLN A 184 6.60 11.12 -12.34
CA GLN A 184 6.64 10.81 -10.91
C GLN A 184 7.41 9.54 -10.59
N ILE A 185 7.23 8.47 -11.38
CA ILE A 185 7.96 7.22 -11.19
C ILE A 185 9.40 7.35 -11.69
N GLU A 186 9.64 8.07 -12.79
CA GLU A 186 10.99 8.34 -13.31
C GLU A 186 11.87 9.10 -12.32
N LYS A 187 11.29 9.96 -11.47
CA LYS A 187 12.04 10.61 -10.38
C LYS A 187 12.64 9.61 -9.39
N ALA A 188 12.08 8.41 -9.30
CA ALA A 188 12.63 7.30 -8.53
C ALA A 188 13.46 6.33 -9.41
N ALA A 189 13.95 6.76 -10.59
CA ALA A 189 14.75 5.92 -11.49
C ALA A 189 16.00 5.32 -10.82
N PHE A 190 16.54 5.98 -9.79
CA PHE A 190 17.63 5.42 -8.98
C PHE A 190 17.26 4.11 -8.27
N THR A 191 15.97 3.82 -8.08
CA THR A 191 15.49 2.53 -7.53
C THR A 191 15.59 1.38 -8.53
N ARG A 192 15.78 1.64 -9.84
CA ARG A 192 15.87 0.60 -10.88
C ARG A 192 17.03 -0.38 -10.73
N ARG A 193 18.04 -0.05 -9.90
CA ARG A 193 19.11 -1.00 -9.52
C ARG A 193 18.55 -2.28 -8.87
N CYS A 194 17.37 -2.19 -8.24
CA CYS A 194 16.64 -3.32 -7.70
C CYS A 194 15.22 -3.34 -8.30
N PRO A 195 14.94 -4.26 -9.25
CA PRO A 195 13.64 -4.32 -9.94
C PRO A 195 12.44 -4.44 -9.00
N SER A 196 12.56 -5.23 -7.92
CA SER A 196 11.48 -5.43 -6.94
C SER A 196 11.13 -4.15 -6.19
N CYS A 197 12.16 -3.38 -5.79
CA CYS A 197 11.98 -2.07 -5.16
C CYS A 197 11.24 -1.10 -6.09
N TYR A 198 11.70 -0.99 -7.33
CA TYR A 198 11.08 -0.12 -8.33
C TYR A 198 9.61 -0.47 -8.58
N VAL A 199 9.29 -1.76 -8.78
CA VAL A 199 7.91 -2.22 -9.03
C VAL A 199 7.01 -1.96 -7.81
N ASN A 200 7.49 -2.22 -6.60
CA ASN A 200 6.72 -1.95 -5.38
C ASN A 200 6.44 -0.45 -5.21
N PHE A 201 7.44 0.41 -5.41
CA PHE A 201 7.26 1.85 -5.38
C PHE A 201 6.27 2.34 -6.44
N ALA A 202 6.43 1.88 -7.69
CA ALA A 202 5.55 2.24 -8.80
C ALA A 202 4.10 1.81 -8.54
N LYS A 203 3.89 0.62 -7.96
CA LYS A 203 2.56 0.12 -7.59
C LYS A 203 1.81 1.05 -6.63
N ILE A 204 2.48 1.68 -5.66
CA ILE A 204 1.84 2.65 -4.76
C ILE A 204 1.15 3.75 -5.57
N LEU A 205 1.90 4.37 -6.50
CA LEU A 205 1.43 5.51 -7.28
C LEU A 205 0.45 5.09 -8.39
N ILE A 206 0.66 3.93 -9.02
CA ILE A 206 -0.22 3.41 -10.07
C ILE A 206 -1.59 3.01 -9.51
N HIS A 207 -1.64 2.32 -8.36
CA HIS A 207 -2.91 1.96 -7.74
C HIS A 207 -3.66 3.19 -7.26
N MET A 208 -2.97 4.20 -6.74
CA MET A 208 -3.60 5.47 -6.39
C MET A 208 -4.22 6.18 -7.60
N SER A 209 -3.53 6.18 -8.74
CA SER A 209 -3.89 7.03 -9.88
C SER A 209 -4.79 6.35 -10.91
N CYS A 210 -4.64 5.05 -11.12
CA CYS A 210 -5.22 4.35 -12.27
C CYS A 210 -6.15 3.19 -11.89
N HIS A 211 -6.18 2.74 -10.63
CA HIS A 211 -7.00 1.57 -10.26
C HIS A 211 -8.48 1.82 -10.55
N PRO A 212 -9.22 0.86 -11.12
CA PRO A 212 -10.63 1.08 -11.48
C PRO A 212 -11.54 1.32 -10.26
N ASN A 213 -11.10 0.92 -9.06
CA ASN A 213 -11.89 1.03 -7.83
C ASN A 213 -11.27 2.02 -6.82
N HIS A 214 -11.08 3.30 -7.21
CA HIS A 214 -10.49 4.30 -6.30
C HIS A 214 -11.22 4.38 -4.95
N ARG A 215 -12.56 4.28 -4.94
CA ARG A 215 -13.35 4.40 -3.70
C ARG A 215 -13.11 3.31 -2.66
N GLU A 216 -12.45 2.20 -3.00
CA GLU A 216 -12.13 1.16 -2.00
C GLU A 216 -11.10 1.66 -0.99
N PHE A 217 -10.07 2.36 -1.46
CA PHE A 217 -8.88 2.68 -0.66
C PHE A 217 -8.47 4.15 -0.74
N LEU A 218 -9.25 5.00 -1.39
CA LEU A 218 -8.99 6.44 -1.48
C LEU A 218 -10.21 7.24 -1.01
N LYS A 219 -9.96 8.41 -0.43
CA LYS A 219 -10.98 9.39 -0.05
C LYS A 219 -10.46 10.79 -0.33
N VAL A 220 -11.20 11.59 -1.09
CA VAL A 220 -10.90 13.03 -1.27
C VAL A 220 -11.23 13.75 0.03
N THR A 221 -10.26 14.47 0.60
CA THR A 221 -10.44 15.22 1.86
C THR A 221 -10.51 16.72 1.65
N ALA A 222 -9.85 17.26 0.62
CA ALA A 222 -9.97 18.67 0.24
C ALA A 222 -9.89 18.88 -1.27
N THR A 223 -10.58 19.92 -1.72
CA THR A 223 -10.58 20.39 -3.11
C THR A 223 -10.40 21.91 -3.15
N ALA A 224 -10.07 22.42 -4.32
CA ALA A 224 -10.12 23.85 -4.63
C ALA A 224 -10.69 24.07 -6.03
N THR A 225 -11.20 25.26 -6.31
CA THR A 225 -11.65 25.61 -7.66
C THR A 225 -10.47 25.60 -8.63
N ALA A 226 -10.64 24.96 -9.79
CA ALA A 226 -9.61 24.89 -10.81
C ALA A 226 -9.30 26.27 -11.40
N GLU A 227 -8.02 26.52 -11.71
CA GLU A 227 -7.56 27.81 -12.26
C GLU A 227 -8.08 28.04 -13.69
N THR A 228 -8.25 26.96 -14.45
CA THR A 228 -8.60 27.01 -15.88
C THR A 228 -10.09 26.96 -16.15
N ASP A 229 -10.88 26.41 -15.23
CA ASP A 229 -12.33 26.26 -15.36
C ASP A 229 -13.01 26.38 -13.99
N PRO A 230 -13.68 27.52 -13.69
CA PRO A 230 -14.36 27.72 -12.40
C PRO A 230 -15.43 26.68 -12.07
N LYS A 231 -15.89 25.90 -13.05
CA LYS A 231 -16.88 24.84 -12.84
C LYS A 231 -16.26 23.52 -12.38
N LYS A 232 -14.94 23.37 -12.44
CA LYS A 232 -14.24 22.15 -12.02
C LYS A 232 -13.54 22.35 -10.69
N GLN A 233 -13.44 21.26 -9.94
CA GLN A 233 -12.66 21.20 -8.72
C GLN A 233 -11.34 20.47 -8.98
N MET A 234 -10.23 21.02 -8.52
CA MET A 234 -8.93 20.36 -8.48
C MET A 234 -8.69 19.71 -7.11
N LEU A 235 -8.02 18.56 -7.12
CA LEU A 235 -7.69 17.82 -5.91
C LEU A 235 -6.58 18.51 -5.12
N THR A 236 -6.80 18.82 -3.84
CA THR A 236 -5.77 19.45 -2.99
C THR A 236 -5.32 18.56 -1.83
N GLU A 237 -6.17 17.63 -1.41
CA GLU A 237 -5.84 16.66 -0.37
C GLU A 237 -6.58 15.32 -0.56
N LEU A 238 -5.87 14.22 -0.35
CA LEU A 238 -6.33 12.86 -0.53
C LEU A 238 -5.90 11.96 0.65
N SER A 239 -6.82 11.19 1.21
CA SER A 239 -6.50 10.07 2.11
C SER A 239 -6.33 8.78 1.32
N TYR A 240 -5.25 8.05 1.58
CA TYR A 240 -4.93 6.76 0.95
C TYR A 240 -4.74 5.67 2.01
N TYR A 241 -5.65 4.70 2.04
CA TYR A 241 -5.64 3.58 2.96
C TYR A 241 -4.83 2.40 2.40
N MET A 242 -3.85 1.91 3.16
CA MET A 242 -2.93 0.87 2.73
C MET A 242 -2.71 -0.22 3.79
N SER A 243 -2.45 -1.44 3.32
CA SER A 243 -2.08 -2.57 4.17
C SER A 243 -0.69 -2.40 4.76
N ARG A 244 -0.56 -2.61 6.08
CA ARG A 244 0.71 -2.62 6.80
C ARG A 244 1.71 -3.60 6.17
N THR A 245 1.24 -4.79 5.86
CA THR A 245 2.05 -5.85 5.23
C THR A 245 2.62 -5.40 3.90
N TYR A 246 1.85 -4.67 3.10
CA TYR A 246 2.34 -4.16 1.81
C TYR A 246 3.43 -3.10 2.01
N VAL A 247 3.18 -2.10 2.86
CA VAL A 247 4.10 -0.97 3.10
C VAL A 247 5.43 -1.45 3.68
N ASP A 248 5.40 -2.32 4.70
CA ASP A 248 6.62 -2.83 5.34
C ASP A 248 7.48 -3.63 4.35
N ASN A 249 6.88 -4.51 3.55
CA ASN A 249 7.61 -5.32 2.57
C ASN A 249 8.10 -4.49 1.36
N ALA A 250 7.32 -3.51 0.92
CA ALA A 250 7.75 -2.56 -0.11
C ALA A 250 8.97 -1.76 0.37
N TYR A 251 8.94 -1.22 1.58
CA TYR A 251 10.08 -0.54 2.20
C TYR A 251 11.30 -1.46 2.32
N ASN A 252 11.11 -2.68 2.85
CA ASN A 252 12.20 -3.66 3.03
C ASN A 252 12.84 -4.09 1.70
N SER A 253 12.09 -4.05 0.60
CA SER A 253 12.66 -4.31 -0.73
C SER A 253 13.63 -3.22 -1.21
N CYS A 254 13.58 -2.03 -0.62
CA CYS A 254 14.34 -0.85 -1.01
C CYS A 254 15.46 -0.47 -0.03
N VAL A 255 15.38 -0.89 1.24
CA VAL A 255 16.22 -0.35 2.33
C VAL A 255 17.73 -0.44 2.08
N SER A 256 18.17 -1.52 1.44
CA SER A 256 19.60 -1.78 1.15
C SER A 256 20.04 -1.42 -0.27
N VAL A 257 19.14 -0.89 -1.11
CA VAL A 257 19.45 -0.58 -2.50
C VAL A 257 20.39 0.62 -2.54
N GLN A 258 21.53 0.46 -3.18
CA GLN A 258 22.58 1.48 -3.17
C GLN A 258 22.23 2.62 -4.13
N ALA A 259 22.54 3.84 -3.75
CA ALA A 259 22.36 5.02 -4.59
C ALA A 259 23.65 5.87 -4.57
N PRO A 260 24.66 5.50 -5.38
CA PRO A 260 25.98 6.14 -5.35
C PRO A 260 25.92 7.67 -5.51
N SER A 261 24.99 8.18 -6.33
CA SER A 261 24.76 9.61 -6.55
C SER A 261 24.39 10.39 -5.29
N PHE A 262 23.88 9.72 -4.25
CA PHE A 262 23.50 10.33 -2.97
C PHE A 262 24.45 9.96 -1.81
N GLY A 263 25.53 9.22 -2.12
CA GLY A 263 26.49 8.71 -1.14
C GLY A 263 25.88 7.79 -0.08
N SER A 264 24.74 7.17 -0.38
CA SER A 264 23.95 6.37 0.57
C SER A 264 23.01 5.42 -0.19
N THR A 265 21.96 4.91 0.46
CA THR A 265 20.93 4.08 -0.16
C THR A 265 19.82 4.93 -0.78
N VAL A 266 18.96 4.30 -1.59
CA VAL A 266 17.79 4.94 -2.21
C VAL A 266 16.78 5.46 -1.18
N ILE A 267 16.86 5.02 0.08
CA ILE A 267 15.99 5.50 1.15
C ILE A 267 16.25 6.97 1.47
N LYS A 268 17.51 7.42 1.39
CA LYS A 268 17.86 8.82 1.69
C LYS A 268 17.02 9.83 0.90
N PRO A 269 16.96 9.77 -0.45
CA PRO A 269 16.10 10.67 -1.21
C PRO A 269 14.61 10.37 -1.07
N LEU A 270 14.20 9.13 -0.77
CA LEU A 270 12.78 8.76 -0.65
C LEU A 270 12.17 9.09 0.72
N CYS A 271 12.98 9.30 1.75
CA CYS A 271 12.50 9.60 3.11
C CYS A 271 12.52 11.10 3.45
N GLY A 272 12.70 11.95 2.42
CA GLY A 272 12.65 13.40 2.54
C GLY A 272 13.50 13.95 3.70
N ASN A 273 12.87 14.73 4.56
CA ASN A 273 13.54 15.42 5.67
C ASN A 273 13.99 14.49 6.80
N TYR A 274 13.50 13.25 6.86
CA TYR A 274 13.90 12.28 7.88
C TYR A 274 15.29 11.69 7.59
N GLY A 275 15.74 11.71 6.33
CA GLY A 275 16.99 11.09 5.91
C GLY A 275 16.96 9.55 6.03
N ALA A 276 18.07 8.89 5.72
CA ALA A 276 18.14 7.43 5.75
C ALA A 276 18.10 6.84 7.18
N GLU A 277 18.74 7.49 8.15
CA GLU A 277 18.95 6.96 9.50
C GLU A 277 17.67 6.93 10.35
N HIS A 278 16.75 7.87 10.12
CA HIS A 278 15.49 7.97 10.86
C HIS A 278 14.28 7.61 10.01
N CYS A 279 14.50 6.87 8.92
CA CYS A 279 13.43 6.43 8.05
C CYS A 279 12.76 5.16 8.57
N SER A 280 11.44 5.19 8.72
CA SER A 280 10.59 4.02 8.94
C SER A 280 9.69 3.77 7.72
N PRO A 281 9.04 2.61 7.60
CA PRO A 281 8.06 2.36 6.52
C PRO A 281 6.96 3.44 6.46
N ASP A 282 6.47 3.88 7.61
CA ASP A 282 5.46 4.94 7.74
C ASP A 282 5.99 6.29 7.25
N ARG A 283 7.17 6.70 7.71
CA ARG A 283 7.82 7.96 7.29
C ARG A 283 8.20 7.97 5.81
N TRP A 284 8.52 6.79 5.27
CA TRP A 284 8.83 6.61 3.86
C TRP A 284 7.62 6.95 2.98
N VAL A 285 6.44 6.38 3.26
CA VAL A 285 5.23 6.71 2.49
C VAL A 285 4.71 8.12 2.80
N GLU A 286 4.83 8.58 4.04
CA GLU A 286 4.51 9.96 4.43
C GLU A 286 5.33 10.98 3.60
N SER A 287 6.62 10.72 3.39
CA SER A 287 7.51 11.56 2.59
C SER A 287 7.10 11.60 1.11
N ILE A 288 6.55 10.51 0.58
CA ILE A 288 6.01 10.44 -0.79
C ILE A 288 4.77 11.34 -0.92
N GLY A 289 3.93 11.37 0.11
CA GLY A 289 2.64 12.09 0.10
C GLY A 289 2.68 13.54 0.53
N THR A 290 3.73 13.94 1.25
CA THR A 290 3.87 15.31 1.75
C THR A 290 3.94 16.31 0.60
N LYS A 291 3.07 17.32 0.64
CA LYS A 291 3.05 18.40 -0.36
C LYS A 291 4.43 19.07 -0.44
N ASN A 292 4.93 19.23 -1.67
CA ASN A 292 6.30 19.63 -1.97
C ASN A 292 7.35 18.56 -1.53
N PRO A 293 7.70 17.59 -2.39
CA PRO A 293 7.57 17.64 -3.85
C PRO A 293 6.26 17.10 -4.42
N SER A 294 5.37 16.52 -3.60
CA SER A 294 4.06 16.04 -4.10
C SER A 294 3.19 17.23 -4.57
N PRO A 295 2.47 17.11 -5.71
CA PRO A 295 1.59 18.18 -6.23
C PRO A 295 0.46 18.60 -5.28
N PHE A 296 -0.04 17.64 -4.50
CA PHE A 296 -1.10 17.81 -3.52
C PHE A 296 -0.80 16.92 -2.31
N GLN A 297 -1.45 17.19 -1.18
CA GLN A 297 -1.18 16.46 0.06
C GLN A 297 -1.84 15.07 0.00
N ILE A 298 -1.08 14.01 0.30
CA ILE A 298 -1.57 12.64 0.40
C ILE A 298 -1.33 12.13 1.82
N ASN A 299 -2.40 11.81 2.52
CA ASN A 299 -2.37 11.29 3.88
C ASN A 299 -2.48 9.77 3.84
N PHE A 300 -1.38 9.08 4.13
CA PHE A 300 -1.34 7.62 4.18
C PHE A 300 -1.88 7.10 5.51
N HIS A 301 -2.88 6.22 5.45
CA HIS A 301 -3.46 5.53 6.60
C HIS A 301 -3.12 4.05 6.51
N ILE A 302 -2.16 3.60 7.34
CA ILE A 302 -1.63 2.24 7.29
C ILE A 302 -2.32 1.41 8.38
N THR A 303 -2.89 0.26 8.02
CA THR A 303 -3.58 -0.62 8.96
C THR A 303 -3.28 -2.10 8.71
N THR A 304 -3.42 -2.92 9.76
CA THR A 304 -3.46 -4.39 9.67
C THR A 304 -4.87 -4.93 9.45
N ASP A 305 -5.88 -4.10 9.65
CA ASP A 305 -7.29 -4.50 9.57
C ASP A 305 -7.76 -4.65 8.12
N GLU A 306 -8.75 -5.50 7.89
CA GLU A 306 -9.33 -5.70 6.55
C GLU A 306 -10.06 -4.44 6.03
N THR A 307 -10.57 -3.63 6.96
CA THR A 307 -11.26 -2.37 6.66
C THR A 307 -10.95 -1.32 7.72
N ILE A 308 -10.87 -0.05 7.30
CA ILE A 308 -10.69 1.12 8.16
C ILE A 308 -11.62 2.23 7.67
N ASP A 309 -12.44 2.81 8.55
CA ASP A 309 -13.39 3.87 8.20
C ASP A 309 -14.29 3.54 6.99
N GLY A 310 -14.69 2.28 6.84
CA GLY A 310 -15.51 1.79 5.72
C GLY A 310 -14.75 1.62 4.39
N HIS A 311 -13.44 1.81 4.39
CA HIS A 311 -12.55 1.62 3.24
C HIS A 311 -11.83 0.28 3.36
N LYS A 312 -11.61 -0.38 2.24
CA LYS A 312 -10.78 -1.58 2.12
C LYS A 312 -9.38 -1.15 1.67
N PRO A 313 -8.34 -1.24 2.52
CA PRO A 313 -7.00 -0.80 2.19
C PRO A 313 -6.43 -1.46 0.93
N MET A 314 -5.59 -0.73 0.19
CA MET A 314 -4.82 -1.32 -0.91
C MET A 314 -3.88 -2.38 -0.34
N ASN A 315 -4.10 -3.62 -0.78
CA ASN A 315 -3.43 -4.81 -0.25
C ASN A 315 -2.98 -5.71 -1.41
N GLN A 316 -2.13 -5.16 -2.28
CA GLN A 316 -1.49 -5.94 -3.32
C GLN A 316 -0.36 -6.80 -2.74
N THR A 317 0.11 -7.78 -3.50
CA THR A 317 1.27 -8.58 -3.09
C THR A 317 2.56 -7.83 -3.44
N PRO A 318 3.42 -7.49 -2.45
CA PRO A 318 4.70 -6.86 -2.70
C PRO A 318 5.75 -7.90 -3.16
N TRP A 319 6.70 -7.47 -3.98
CA TRP A 319 7.84 -8.30 -4.38
C TRP A 319 8.97 -8.21 -3.35
N SER A 320 9.43 -9.35 -2.84
CA SER A 320 10.68 -9.39 -2.06
C SER A 320 11.88 -9.04 -2.94
N CYS A 321 12.94 -8.45 -2.37
CA CYS A 321 14.18 -8.18 -3.12
C CYS A 321 14.89 -9.47 -3.60
N LYS A 322 14.53 -10.64 -3.04
CA LYS A 322 14.99 -11.95 -3.52
C LYS A 322 14.24 -12.49 -4.73
N ALA A 323 13.06 -11.94 -5.03
CA ALA A 323 12.20 -12.41 -6.09
C ALA A 323 12.33 -11.51 -7.33
N ALA A 324 12.32 -12.10 -8.52
CA ALA A 324 12.23 -11.35 -9.76
C ALA A 324 10.76 -10.95 -10.01
N PRO A 325 10.45 -9.65 -10.19
CA PRO A 325 9.09 -9.22 -10.48
C PRO A 325 8.67 -9.63 -11.89
N THR A 326 7.88 -10.70 -11.99
CA THR A 326 7.43 -11.27 -13.26
C THR A 326 6.69 -10.24 -14.11
N GLY A 327 7.01 -10.17 -15.41
CA GLY A 327 6.46 -9.20 -16.35
C GLY A 327 7.30 -7.92 -16.50
N TYR A 328 8.11 -7.58 -15.50
CA TYR A 328 9.02 -6.43 -15.54
C TYR A 328 10.50 -6.84 -15.65
N SER A 329 10.93 -7.82 -14.86
CA SER A 329 12.31 -8.32 -14.87
C SER A 329 12.36 -9.82 -14.61
N ASN A 330 13.29 -10.50 -15.29
CA ASN A 330 13.57 -11.93 -15.07
C ASN A 330 14.66 -12.15 -14.01
N GLN A 331 15.21 -11.08 -13.43
CA GLN A 331 16.28 -11.15 -12.44
C GLN A 331 15.84 -10.50 -11.11
N PRO A 332 16.20 -11.11 -9.96
CA PRO A 332 16.04 -10.49 -8.65
C PRO A 332 17.06 -9.36 -8.46
N CYS A 333 17.03 -8.70 -7.31
CA CYS A 333 18.00 -7.66 -6.99
C CYS A 333 19.40 -8.25 -6.78
N SER A 334 20.43 -7.44 -7.04
CA SER A 334 21.81 -7.85 -6.81
C SER A 334 22.10 -8.02 -5.30
N CYS A 335 23.08 -8.84 -4.94
CA CYS A 335 23.52 -9.01 -3.54
C CYS A 335 23.96 -7.67 -2.90
N ALA A 336 24.56 -6.76 -3.69
CA ALA A 336 24.95 -5.43 -3.22
C ALA A 336 23.74 -4.55 -2.85
N ASP A 337 22.63 -4.72 -3.55
CA ASP A 337 21.39 -3.95 -3.33
C ASP A 337 20.38 -4.69 -2.43
N CYS A 338 20.59 -5.98 -2.17
CA CYS A 338 19.76 -6.84 -1.31
C CYS A 338 20.66 -7.92 -0.66
N PRO A 339 21.19 -7.67 0.56
CA PRO A 339 22.05 -8.61 1.27
C PRO A 339 21.43 -10.00 1.47
N ALA A 340 20.10 -10.05 1.49
CA ALA A 340 19.35 -11.28 1.66
C ALA A 340 19.41 -12.23 0.44
N VAL A 341 19.89 -11.76 -0.72
CA VAL A 341 20.20 -12.58 -1.92
C VAL A 341 21.60 -13.18 -1.86
N CYS A 342 22.51 -12.63 -1.07
CA CYS A 342 23.91 -13.05 -1.07
C CYS A 342 24.04 -14.54 -0.70
N PRO A 343 24.90 -15.29 -1.41
CA PRO A 343 25.23 -16.65 -1.02
C PRO A 343 25.82 -16.63 0.38
N PHE A 344 25.45 -17.61 1.21
CA PHE A 344 26.07 -17.80 2.51
C PHE A 344 27.56 -18.11 2.29
N GLN A 345 28.44 -17.16 2.60
CA GLN A 345 29.87 -17.44 2.64
C GLN A 345 30.17 -18.11 3.98
N LYS A 346 30.50 -19.41 3.92
CA LYS A 346 31.18 -20.05 5.05
C LYS A 346 32.54 -19.38 5.16
N HIS A 347 32.75 -18.53 6.17
CA HIS A 347 34.06 -17.95 6.43
C HIS A 347 35.05 -19.11 6.69
N SER A 348 35.87 -19.44 5.71
CA SER A 348 37.14 -20.10 5.96
C SER A 348 38.08 -19.00 6.43
N TYR A 349 38.22 -18.85 7.75
CA TYR A 349 39.39 -18.16 8.26
C TYR A 349 40.60 -18.90 7.69
N PRO A 350 41.54 -18.22 7.01
CA PRO A 350 42.83 -18.85 6.78
C PRO A 350 43.31 -19.29 8.16
N GLU A 351 43.59 -20.58 8.33
CA GLU A 351 44.30 -21.03 9.52
C GLU A 351 45.51 -20.11 9.64
N PRO A 352 45.74 -19.47 10.81
CA PRO A 352 46.92 -18.64 10.97
C PRO A 352 48.12 -19.48 10.55
N ASP A 353 48.99 -18.95 9.69
CA ASP A 353 50.26 -19.61 9.37
C ASP A 353 51.05 -19.70 10.68
N ILE A 354 50.91 -20.80 11.42
CA ILE A 354 51.69 -21.06 12.64
C ILE A 354 53.13 -21.44 12.26
N GLU A 355 53.42 -21.65 10.97
CA GLU A 355 54.76 -21.93 10.48
C GLU A 355 55.55 -20.63 10.28
N TRP A 356 56.36 -20.28 11.29
CA TRP A 356 57.45 -19.32 11.14
C TRP A 356 58.45 -19.86 10.12
N THR A 357 58.29 -19.51 8.85
CA THR A 357 59.23 -19.86 7.79
C THR A 357 60.10 -18.65 7.46
N CYS A 358 61.41 -18.82 7.56
CA CYS A 358 62.37 -17.87 6.98
C CYS A 358 62.88 -18.49 5.68
N GLN A 359 62.60 -17.86 4.53
CA GLN A 359 63.05 -18.35 3.21
C GLN A 359 62.74 -19.84 2.96
N ASN A 360 61.50 -20.27 3.25
CA ASN A 360 61.04 -21.66 3.10
C ASN A 360 61.80 -22.70 3.94
N ILE A 361 62.49 -22.27 5.00
CA ILE A 361 63.08 -23.14 6.02
C ILE A 361 62.29 -22.95 7.31
N PHE A 362 61.89 -24.05 7.94
CA PHE A 362 61.26 -24.05 9.26
C PHE A 362 62.18 -23.34 10.26
N ALA A 363 61.72 -22.21 10.82
CA ALA A 363 62.44 -21.53 11.88
C ALA A 363 62.24 -22.31 13.17
N ILE A 364 63.25 -23.09 13.56
CA ILE A 364 63.31 -23.66 14.90
C ILE A 364 63.63 -22.49 15.85
N PRO A 365 62.82 -22.23 16.89
CA PRO A 365 63.14 -21.21 17.87
C PRO A 365 64.48 -21.54 18.54
N LEU A 366 65.44 -20.61 18.46
CA LEU A 366 66.79 -20.73 19.03
C LEU A 366 66.81 -20.94 20.56
N ASN A 367 65.65 -20.91 21.23
CA ASN A 367 65.54 -21.12 22.68
C ASN A 367 65.48 -22.61 23.09
N THR A 368 65.51 -23.54 22.15
CA THR A 368 65.62 -24.99 22.43
C THR A 368 67.07 -25.50 22.46
N GLN A 369 68.06 -24.62 22.26
CA GLN A 369 69.49 -24.96 22.30
C GLN A 369 70.10 -24.97 23.71
N ARG A 370 69.30 -25.15 24.78
CA ARG A 370 69.81 -25.37 26.15
C ARG A 370 69.52 -26.75 26.74
N THR A 371 68.88 -27.66 26.00
CA THR A 371 68.59 -29.02 26.50
C THR A 371 69.11 -30.14 25.60
N LEU A 372 70.01 -29.84 24.65
CA LEU A 372 70.64 -30.85 23.77
C LEU A 372 72.13 -31.12 24.09
N ASP A 373 72.63 -30.67 25.24
CA ASP A 373 73.96 -31.05 25.74
C ASP A 373 73.94 -32.33 26.61
N SER A 374 72.81 -33.03 26.73
CA SER A 374 72.70 -34.20 27.63
C SER A 374 72.48 -35.56 26.96
N PHE A 375 72.31 -35.65 25.64
CA PHE A 375 72.06 -36.94 24.99
C PHE A 375 72.90 -37.12 23.72
N ASN A 376 74.21 -37.25 23.94
CA ASN A 376 75.08 -37.91 22.98
C ASN A 376 75.34 -39.32 23.50
N LEU A 377 74.50 -40.30 23.15
CA LEU A 377 74.96 -41.69 23.02
C LEU A 377 73.94 -42.56 22.27
N SER A 378 74.46 -43.26 21.27
CA SER A 378 73.89 -44.34 20.46
C SER A 378 72.86 -43.98 19.38
N MET A 379 73.39 -43.76 18.17
CA MET A 379 72.80 -44.40 16.99
C MET A 379 72.72 -45.92 17.25
N ASN A 380 71.55 -46.52 17.07
CA ASN A 380 71.37 -47.72 16.23
C ASN A 380 69.94 -48.30 16.34
N LEU A 381 69.35 -48.46 15.15
CA LEU A 381 68.45 -49.55 14.71
C LEU A 381 66.96 -49.57 15.13
N VAL A 382 66.19 -50.17 14.19
CA VAL A 382 64.83 -50.74 14.28
C VAL A 382 63.71 -49.72 13.92
N SER A 383 63.29 -49.60 12.66
CA SER A 383 62.33 -50.42 11.89
C SER A 383 60.91 -50.50 12.47
N ASP A 384 59.93 -50.09 11.66
CA ASP A 384 58.50 -50.44 11.65
C ASP A 384 57.71 -50.49 12.98
N SER A 385 56.75 -49.58 13.15
CA SER A 385 55.32 -49.88 13.44
C SER A 385 54.49 -48.61 13.80
N MET A 386 53.44 -48.34 13.02
CA MET A 386 52.24 -47.58 13.45
C MET A 386 51.47 -48.37 14.54
N PRO A 387 50.32 -47.92 15.12
CA PRO A 387 49.80 -46.59 15.51
C PRO A 387 49.26 -46.59 16.98
N LEU A 388 48.61 -45.49 17.40
CA LEU A 388 47.43 -45.35 18.31
C LEU A 388 47.55 -44.30 19.44
N PHE A 389 46.68 -43.29 19.32
CA PHE A 389 45.81 -42.67 20.32
C PHE A 389 46.37 -42.15 21.66
N ALA A 390 46.20 -40.83 21.87
CA ALA A 390 45.54 -40.34 23.08
C ALA A 390 44.70 -39.10 22.78
N ARG A 391 43.40 -39.28 23.00
CA ARG A 391 42.28 -38.33 22.94
C ARG A 391 42.28 -37.56 24.27
N PHE A 392 42.24 -36.24 24.27
CA PHE A 392 41.72 -35.47 25.41
C PHE A 392 40.48 -34.70 24.95
N SER A 393 39.34 -35.25 25.32
CA SER A 393 38.06 -34.54 25.43
C SER A 393 37.85 -34.37 26.93
N GLU A 394 37.74 -33.13 27.39
CA GLU A 394 37.04 -32.81 28.62
C GLU A 394 35.85 -31.94 28.26
N ASN A 395 34.70 -32.40 28.71
CA ASN A 395 33.39 -31.81 28.54
C ASN A 395 32.76 -31.94 29.91
N THR A 396 32.50 -30.85 30.63
CA THR A 396 31.45 -30.83 31.67
C THR A 396 30.97 -29.43 32.01
N ASP A 397 29.66 -29.41 32.15
CA ASP A 397 28.67 -28.34 32.33
C ASP A 397 28.54 -27.88 33.81
N LYS A 398 28.09 -26.63 34.01
CA LYS A 398 27.22 -26.07 35.10
C LYS A 398 27.60 -26.13 36.60
N SER A 399 27.60 -24.95 37.25
CA SER A 399 26.56 -24.45 38.21
C SER A 399 27.13 -23.45 39.27
N VAL A 400 26.68 -22.17 39.31
CA VAL A 400 25.69 -21.45 40.18
C VAL A 400 26.12 -21.07 41.64
N VAL A 401 25.85 -19.80 42.01
CA VAL A 401 25.70 -19.11 43.34
C VAL A 401 26.99 -18.65 44.04
N GLY A 402 27.18 -17.47 44.67
CA GLY A 402 26.40 -16.30 45.13
C GLY A 402 27.42 -15.20 45.57
N ASN A 403 27.15 -13.95 45.97
CA ASN A 403 26.16 -13.30 46.86
C ASN A 403 26.16 -11.78 46.53
N HIS A 404 25.02 -11.08 46.50
CA HIS A 404 24.36 -10.40 47.63
C HIS A 404 25.22 -9.35 48.38
N LEU A 405 24.91 -8.05 48.22
CA LEU A 405 24.16 -7.24 49.20
C LEU A 405 24.13 -5.73 48.85
N MET A 406 22.91 -5.18 49.00
CA MET A 406 22.49 -3.77 49.21
C MET A 406 22.69 -2.74 48.10
#